data_AF-A0A969G2A8-F1
#
_entry.id   AF-A0A969G2A8-F1
#
_cell.length_a   1.000
_cell.length_b   1.000
_cell.length_c   1.000
_cell.angle_alpha   90.00
_cell.angle_beta   90.00
_cell.angle_gamma   90.00
#
_symmetry.space_group_name_H-M   'P 1'
#
loop_
_entity.id
_entity.type
_entity.pdbx_description
1 polymer ?
#
loop_
_entity_poly.entity_id
_entity_poly.type
_entity_poly.pdbx_seq_one_letter_code
_entity_poly.pdbx_strand_id
1 'polypeptide(L)'
;MLGKNNGDRYNDGEKNVWTGRLIMGRQYWLGLLTACSLLSVVKPIAALDQEEHWQQTMQRAYNQSVEDAAVAEISEFVPLTPIVPNNDQLTWREIDGEPHVLVVTWTSWDGYDSLVGTSTTLGREIWTTPAPQVQQFVAEIQPDPDILALRLEQYLGLPPNNGKTKWVELWVKPEDLFRPCPDIDVTDTQCDLSFPATATPEHRVWFVNLYLSSYGDRGYPWTRLGYTYDWGAVDTEVGANELVVRAGATVLIEGVTENLDYFSLPTE
;
A
#
# COMPACT_ATOMS: atom_id res chain seq x y z
N MET A 1 1.90 -47.94 33.51
CA MET A 1 1.14 -49.18 33.80
C MET A 1 -0.32 -48.76 33.96
N LEU A 2 -1.16 -49.07 32.97
CA LEU A 2 -2.12 -50.20 33.01
C LEU A 2 -3.23 -49.95 34.06
N GLY A 3 -4.52 -49.83 33.75
CA GLY A 3 -5.25 -49.90 32.49
C GLY A 3 -6.74 -50.22 32.75
N LYS A 4 -7.54 -50.17 31.66
CA LYS A 4 -8.76 -50.99 31.39
C LYS A 4 -10.00 -50.71 32.26
N ASN A 5 -11.26 -50.82 31.81
CA ASN A 5 -11.90 -51.13 30.52
C ASN A 5 -13.43 -51.03 30.68
N ASN A 6 -14.13 -51.18 29.53
CA ASN A 6 -15.53 -51.58 29.29
C ASN A 6 -16.54 -50.42 29.31
N GLY A 7 -17.33 -50.20 28.25
CA GLY A 7 -18.12 -51.14 27.44
C GLY A 7 -19.60 -50.85 27.81
N ASP A 8 -20.47 -50.41 26.92
CA ASP A 8 -21.16 -51.29 25.98
C ASP A 8 -21.83 -50.58 24.78
N ARG A 9 -21.98 -51.37 23.72
CA ARG A 9 -22.72 -51.14 22.46
C ARG A 9 -24.18 -51.59 22.56
N TYR A 10 -25.00 -51.16 21.59
CA TYR A 10 -25.90 -51.92 20.66
C TYR A 10 -27.19 -51.13 20.35
N ASN A 11 -27.39 -50.74 19.07
CA ASN A 11 -28.31 -51.29 18.02
C ASN A 11 -29.81 -51.10 18.32
N ASP A 12 -30.70 -50.81 17.37
CA ASP A 12 -31.00 -51.49 16.09
C ASP A 12 -31.63 -50.48 15.10
N GLY A 13 -31.48 -50.59 13.77
CA GLY A 13 -32.22 -51.50 12.87
C GLY A 13 -33.26 -50.66 12.07
N GLU A 14 -33.61 -50.84 10.80
CA GLU A 14 -33.42 -51.87 9.77
C GLU A 14 -33.71 -51.23 8.38
N LYS A 15 -32.93 -51.56 7.34
CA LYS A 15 -33.26 -52.35 6.12
C LYS A 15 -34.48 -51.94 5.29
N ASN A 16 -34.26 -51.83 3.96
CA ASN A 16 -34.94 -52.69 2.99
C ASN A 16 -34.21 -52.72 1.63
N VAL A 17 -34.09 -53.94 1.11
CA VAL A 17 -33.51 -54.36 -0.18
C VAL A 17 -34.67 -54.84 -1.05
N TRP A 18 -34.67 -54.56 -2.37
CA TRP A 18 -35.23 -55.48 -3.38
C TRP A 18 -34.45 -55.43 -4.71
N THR A 19 -34.08 -56.63 -5.13
CA THR A 19 -33.62 -57.22 -6.41
C THR A 19 -34.22 -56.62 -7.71
N GLY A 20 -33.66 -56.69 -8.92
CA GLY A 20 -32.48 -57.38 -9.46
C GLY A 20 -32.49 -57.45 -11.02
N ARG A 21 -31.48 -58.15 -11.56
CA ARG A 21 -31.35 -58.82 -12.88
C ARG A 21 -30.70 -58.10 -14.09
N LEU A 22 -29.66 -58.77 -14.59
CA LEU A 22 -28.85 -58.51 -15.79
C LEU A 22 -29.64 -58.51 -17.11
N ILE A 23 -29.22 -57.65 -18.03
CA ILE A 23 -29.16 -57.94 -19.49
C ILE A 23 -27.79 -57.46 -20.01
N MET A 24 -27.03 -58.39 -20.61
CA MET A 24 -25.80 -58.11 -21.37
C MET A 24 -26.13 -57.35 -22.65
N GLY A 25 -25.44 -56.24 -22.89
CA GLY A 25 -25.44 -55.52 -24.16
C GLY A 25 -24.04 -54.97 -24.44
N ARG A 26 -23.33 -55.65 -25.34
CA ARG A 26 -21.95 -55.34 -25.75
C ARG A 26 -22.00 -54.23 -26.81
N GLN A 27 -21.58 -53.01 -26.48
CA GLN A 27 -21.32 -51.96 -27.49
C GLN A 27 -20.07 -51.17 -27.12
N TYR A 28 -19.21 -51.03 -28.12
CA TYR A 28 -17.90 -50.42 -28.11
C TYR A 28 -18.00 -48.94 -27.73
N TRP A 29 -17.34 -48.53 -26.64
CA TRP A 29 -17.01 -47.12 -26.41
C TRP A 29 -15.53 -46.94 -26.71
N LEU A 30 -15.24 -46.31 -27.86
CA LEU A 30 -13.93 -45.73 -28.12
C LEU A 30 -13.64 -44.72 -27.02
N GLY A 31 -12.53 -44.90 -26.31
CA GLY A 31 -12.01 -43.90 -25.41
C GLY A 31 -11.59 -42.66 -26.19
N LEU A 32 -12.33 -41.56 -26.03
CA LEU A 32 -11.80 -40.23 -26.28
C LEU A 32 -10.96 -39.84 -25.06
N LEU A 33 -9.64 -40.02 -25.18
CA LEU A 33 -8.67 -39.28 -24.39
C LEU A 33 -8.80 -37.81 -24.80
N THR A 34 -9.52 -37.01 -24.03
CA THR A 34 -9.40 -35.55 -24.10
C THR A 34 -8.00 -35.20 -23.64
N ALA A 35 -7.10 -34.98 -24.60
CA ALA A 35 -5.81 -34.36 -24.33
C ALA A 35 -6.09 -32.97 -23.77
N CYS A 36 -5.98 -32.82 -22.45
CA CYS A 36 -5.89 -31.53 -21.80
C CYS A 36 -4.55 -30.93 -22.22
N SER A 37 -4.55 -30.19 -23.34
CA SER A 37 -3.38 -29.49 -23.84
C SER A 37 -3.03 -28.40 -22.84
N LEU A 38 -2.03 -28.68 -21.99
CA LEU A 38 -1.20 -27.68 -21.34
C LEU A 38 -0.55 -26.84 -22.44
N LEU A 39 -1.25 -25.80 -22.90
CA LEU A 39 -0.65 -24.74 -23.69
C LEU A 39 0.27 -23.97 -22.74
N SER A 40 1.53 -24.37 -22.66
CA SER A 40 2.59 -23.50 -22.17
C SER A 40 2.59 -22.28 -23.09
N VAL A 41 2.15 -21.14 -22.57
CA VAL A 41 2.30 -19.85 -23.25
C VAL A 41 3.79 -19.55 -23.29
N VAL A 42 4.46 -19.96 -24.37
CA VAL A 42 5.85 -19.60 -24.63
C VAL A 42 5.82 -18.14 -25.08
N LYS A 43 6.19 -17.21 -24.19
CA LYS A 43 6.41 -15.81 -24.57
C LYS A 43 7.53 -15.77 -25.63
N PRO A 44 7.36 -15.03 -26.74
CA PRO A 44 8.39 -14.91 -27.75
C PRO A 44 9.63 -14.20 -27.16
N ILE A 45 10.82 -14.61 -27.60
CA ILE A 45 12.11 -14.07 -27.10
C ILE A 45 12.15 -12.54 -27.16
N ALA A 46 11.66 -11.94 -28.25
CA ALA A 46 11.61 -10.48 -28.40
C ALA A 46 10.76 -9.77 -27.33
N ALA A 47 9.69 -10.40 -26.85
CA ALA A 47 8.86 -9.84 -25.76
C ALA A 47 9.53 -10.01 -24.40
N LEU A 48 10.34 -11.05 -24.21
CA LEU A 48 11.16 -11.22 -23.00
C LEU A 48 12.28 -10.18 -22.95
N ASP A 49 12.95 -9.94 -24.08
CA ASP A 49 14.00 -8.92 -24.18
C ASP A 49 13.45 -7.50 -23.94
N GLN A 50 12.25 -7.21 -24.43
CA GLN A 50 11.58 -5.93 -24.18
C GLN A 50 11.18 -5.75 -22.71
N GLU A 51 10.62 -6.78 -22.09
CA GLU A 51 10.27 -6.76 -20.67
C GLU A 51 11.52 -6.55 -19.80
N GLU A 52 12.59 -7.30 -20.07
CA GLU A 52 13.84 -7.15 -19.32
C GLU A 52 14.42 -5.73 -19.47
N HIS A 53 14.42 -5.19 -20.69
CA HIS A 53 14.88 -3.84 -20.95
C HIS A 53 14.04 -2.77 -20.24
N TRP A 54 12.72 -2.94 -20.23
CA TRP A 54 11.79 -2.08 -19.51
C TRP A 54 12.07 -2.08 -18.01
N GLN A 55 12.19 -3.26 -17.40
CA GLN A 55 12.48 -3.41 -15.98
C GLN A 55 13.82 -2.79 -15.59
N GLN A 56 14.85 -2.98 -16.40
CA GLN A 56 16.15 -2.32 -16.19
C GLN A 56 16.07 -0.80 -16.29
N THR A 57 15.22 -0.28 -17.18
CA THR A 57 15.03 1.17 -17.37
C THR A 57 14.33 1.78 -16.16
N MET A 58 13.24 1.16 -15.68
CA MET A 58 12.52 1.61 -14.48
C MET A 58 13.40 1.54 -13.24
N GLN A 59 14.15 0.45 -13.06
CA GLN A 59 15.08 0.34 -11.93
C GLN A 59 16.18 1.40 -11.97
N ARG A 60 16.67 1.76 -13.17
CA ARG A 60 17.66 2.83 -13.32
C ARG A 60 17.08 4.19 -12.96
N ALA A 61 15.89 4.52 -13.46
CA ALA A 61 15.21 5.79 -13.12
C ALA A 61 14.99 5.90 -11.61
N TYR A 62 14.52 4.82 -10.98
CA TYR A 62 14.38 4.76 -9.52
C TYR A 62 15.71 4.98 -8.79
N ASN A 63 16.78 4.28 -9.18
CA ASN A 63 18.09 4.47 -8.54
C ASN A 63 18.61 5.91 -8.70
N GLN A 64 18.39 6.52 -9.87
CA GLN A 64 18.74 7.92 -10.10
C GLN A 64 17.97 8.86 -9.18
N SER A 65 16.67 8.63 -8.95
CA SER A 65 15.90 9.42 -7.99
C SER A 65 16.44 9.32 -6.56
N VAL A 66 16.95 8.15 -6.15
CA VAL A 66 17.56 7.98 -4.82
C VAL A 66 18.86 8.78 -4.71
N GLU A 67 19.67 8.80 -5.76
CA GLU A 67 20.91 9.57 -5.82
C GLU A 67 20.63 11.09 -5.82
N ASP A 68 19.61 11.52 -6.54
CA ASP A 68 19.19 12.91 -6.68
C ASP A 68 18.62 13.46 -5.37
N ALA A 69 17.63 12.76 -4.79
CA ALA A 69 17.00 13.13 -3.52
C ALA A 69 17.98 13.23 -2.33
N ALA A 70 19.18 12.64 -2.44
CA ALA A 70 20.24 12.77 -1.45
C ALA A 70 20.76 14.20 -1.30
N VAL A 71 20.53 15.08 -2.28
CA VAL A 71 20.91 16.50 -2.24
C VAL A 71 19.69 17.37 -2.48
N ALA A 72 19.09 17.89 -1.41
CA ALA A 72 17.97 18.82 -1.54
C ALA A 72 18.43 20.18 -2.10
N GLU A 73 17.78 20.64 -3.17
CA GLU A 73 18.07 21.88 -3.87
C GLU A 73 17.06 22.99 -3.54
N ILE A 74 17.48 24.26 -3.72
CA ILE A 74 16.59 25.41 -3.46
C ILE A 74 15.39 25.44 -4.42
N SER A 75 15.55 24.90 -5.63
CA SER A 75 14.48 24.77 -6.63
C SER A 75 13.38 23.77 -6.24
N GLU A 76 13.67 22.85 -5.33
CA GLU A 76 12.78 21.75 -4.95
C GLU A 76 11.80 22.11 -3.83
N PHE A 77 11.97 23.27 -3.21
CA PHE A 77 11.04 23.71 -2.18
C PHE A 77 9.70 24.10 -2.81
N VAL A 78 8.67 23.36 -2.42
CA VAL A 78 7.29 23.57 -2.86
C VAL A 78 6.35 23.84 -1.69
N PRO A 79 5.21 24.51 -1.93
CA PRO A 79 4.16 24.61 -0.94
C PRO A 79 3.60 23.23 -0.57
N LEU A 80 3.63 22.92 0.73
CA LEU A 80 3.00 21.74 1.33
C LEU A 80 1.57 22.06 1.77
N THR A 81 0.72 21.04 1.81
CA THR A 81 -0.64 21.11 2.34
C THR A 81 -0.57 21.09 3.87
N PRO A 82 -0.91 22.18 4.57
CA PRO A 82 -0.85 22.23 6.03
C PRO A 82 -2.01 21.45 6.66
N ILE A 83 -1.72 20.62 7.67
CA ILE A 83 -2.71 19.83 8.43
C ILE A 83 -3.37 20.73 9.48
N VAL A 84 -4.29 21.57 9.01
CA VAL A 84 -5.06 22.51 9.84
C VAL A 84 -6.56 22.39 9.56
N PRO A 85 -7.42 22.67 10.56
CA PRO A 85 -8.86 22.76 10.34
C PRO A 85 -9.20 23.80 9.26
N ASN A 86 -10.27 23.56 8.49
CA ASN A 86 -10.75 24.40 7.38
C ASN A 86 -9.84 24.44 6.13
N ASN A 87 -8.89 23.51 6.01
CA ASN A 87 -8.22 23.27 4.73
C ASN A 87 -9.12 22.38 3.85
N ASP A 88 -9.56 22.89 2.71
CA ASP A 88 -10.46 22.20 1.76
C ASP A 88 -9.79 21.05 1.01
N GLN A 89 -8.45 20.96 1.08
CA GLN A 89 -7.69 19.82 0.56
C GLN A 89 -7.70 18.61 1.50
N LEU A 90 -8.31 18.73 2.69
CA LEU A 90 -8.31 17.70 3.73
C LEU A 90 -9.73 17.30 4.13
N THR A 91 -9.92 16.03 4.43
CA THR A 91 -11.15 15.52 5.02
C THR A 91 -10.97 15.42 6.54
N TRP A 92 -11.91 16.00 7.29
CA TRP A 92 -11.90 16.04 8.74
C TRP A 92 -13.16 15.40 9.33
N ARG A 93 -12.99 14.76 10.48
CA ARG A 93 -14.10 14.23 11.28
C ARG A 93 -13.81 14.36 12.76
N GLU A 94 -14.84 14.59 13.56
CA GLU A 94 -14.75 14.51 15.01
C GLU A 94 -15.03 13.07 15.48
N ILE A 95 -14.13 12.52 16.30
CA ILE A 95 -14.28 11.20 16.93
C ILE A 95 -14.02 11.40 18.42
N ASP A 96 -15.00 11.05 19.25
CA ASP A 96 -14.96 11.23 20.71
C ASP A 96 -14.60 12.66 21.18
N GLY A 97 -15.04 13.68 20.43
CA GLY A 97 -14.78 15.09 20.74
C GLY A 97 -13.43 15.63 20.26
N GLU A 98 -12.62 14.80 19.59
CA GLU A 98 -11.29 15.18 19.10
C GLU A 98 -11.26 15.20 17.56
N PRO A 99 -10.57 16.19 16.94
CA PRO A 99 -10.46 16.28 15.49
C PRO A 99 -9.51 15.20 14.95
N HIS A 100 -9.94 14.54 13.89
CA HIS A 100 -9.15 13.58 13.13
C HIS A 100 -9.14 13.97 11.66
N VAL A 101 -7.99 13.82 11.02
CA VAL A 101 -7.80 14.01 9.58
C VAL A 101 -7.73 12.65 8.89
N LEU A 102 -8.30 12.55 7.68
CA LEU A 102 -8.23 11.36 6.86
C LEU A 102 -6.90 11.30 6.11
N VAL A 103 -6.11 10.27 6.39
CA VAL A 103 -4.88 9.96 5.65
C VAL A 103 -4.98 8.56 5.07
N VAL A 104 -4.15 8.25 4.08
CA VAL A 104 -4.14 6.95 3.41
C VAL A 104 -2.74 6.36 3.34
N THR A 105 -2.63 5.04 3.46
CA THR A 105 -1.42 4.27 3.16
C THR A 105 -1.68 3.23 2.08
N TRP A 106 -0.67 2.92 1.28
CA TRP A 106 -0.75 1.89 0.24
C TRP A 106 0.02 0.63 0.65
N THR A 107 -0.67 -0.51 0.71
CA THR A 107 -0.13 -1.74 1.29
C THR A 107 -0.59 -2.99 0.54
N SER A 108 0.03 -4.12 0.86
CA SER A 108 -0.42 -5.47 0.49
C SER A 108 -0.68 -6.34 1.72
N TRP A 109 -0.66 -5.74 2.91
CA TRP A 109 -0.88 -6.45 4.16
C TRP A 109 -2.37 -6.52 4.52
N ASP A 110 -2.88 -7.74 4.68
CA ASP A 110 -4.30 -8.01 4.99
C ASP A 110 -4.70 -7.73 6.44
N GLY A 111 -3.76 -7.31 7.30
CA GLY A 111 -4.03 -7.15 8.73
C GLY A 111 -5.03 -6.05 9.09
N TYR A 112 -5.32 -5.14 8.16
CA TYR A 112 -6.32 -4.09 8.33
C TYR A 112 -7.73 -4.51 7.88
N ASP A 113 -7.86 -5.56 7.08
CA ASP A 113 -9.12 -5.96 6.44
C ASP A 113 -10.22 -6.23 7.47
N SER A 114 -9.87 -6.87 8.59
CA SER A 114 -10.81 -7.16 9.69
C SER A 114 -11.00 -6.01 10.67
N LEU A 115 -10.31 -4.87 10.47
CA LEU A 115 -10.30 -3.74 11.39
C LEU A 115 -11.14 -2.55 10.88
N VAL A 116 -11.73 -2.64 9.68
CA VAL A 116 -12.63 -1.60 9.14
C VAL A 116 -13.72 -1.24 10.14
N GLY A 117 -13.88 0.06 10.41
CA GLY A 117 -14.81 0.62 11.39
C GLY A 117 -14.38 0.44 12.85
N THR A 118 -13.15 -0.01 13.12
CA THR A 118 -12.62 -0.21 14.48
C THR A 118 -11.35 0.58 14.74
N SER A 119 -11.18 1.03 15.98
CA SER A 119 -9.95 1.67 16.43
C SER A 119 -8.90 0.64 16.80
N THR A 120 -7.65 0.88 16.39
CA THR A 120 -6.50 0.04 16.70
C THR A 120 -5.29 0.89 17.05
N THR A 121 -4.41 0.38 17.91
CA THR A 121 -3.11 0.99 18.19
C THR A 121 -2.08 0.50 17.18
N LEU A 122 -1.33 1.41 16.57
CA LEU A 122 -0.30 1.09 15.61
C LEU A 122 0.96 0.53 16.31
N GLY A 123 1.39 -0.67 15.91
CA GLY A 123 2.62 -1.28 16.43
C GLY A 123 3.91 -0.73 15.83
N ARG A 124 3.82 0.10 14.79
CA ARG A 124 4.94 0.71 14.07
C ARG A 124 4.48 2.02 13.42
N GLU A 125 5.45 2.81 12.97
CA GLU A 125 5.19 3.97 12.13
C GLU A 125 4.56 3.54 10.80
N ILE A 126 3.63 4.35 10.29
CA ILE A 126 2.97 4.13 9.01
C ILE A 126 3.14 5.39 8.16
N TRP A 127 3.72 5.22 6.97
CA TRP A 127 3.85 6.28 5.97
C TRP A 127 2.52 6.49 5.28
N THR A 128 2.12 7.75 5.16
CA THR A 128 0.80 8.16 4.71
C THR A 128 0.88 9.46 3.91
N THR A 129 -0.21 9.76 3.22
CA THR A 129 -0.48 11.03 2.57
C THR A 129 -1.94 11.43 2.81
N PRO A 130 -2.34 12.71 2.71
CA PRO A 130 -3.76 13.07 2.76
C PRO A 130 -4.57 12.27 1.72
N ALA A 131 -5.66 11.63 2.15
CA ALA A 131 -6.42 10.71 1.30
C ALA A 131 -6.91 11.34 -0.02
N PRO A 132 -7.42 12.59 -0.05
CA PRO A 132 -7.86 13.23 -1.29
C PRO A 132 -6.75 13.42 -2.32
N GLN A 133 -5.48 13.54 -1.90
CA GLN A 133 -4.39 13.94 -2.81
C GLN A 133 -4.09 12.87 -3.86
N VAL A 134 -4.06 11.59 -3.47
CA VAL A 134 -3.83 10.49 -4.43
C VAL A 134 -5.03 10.33 -5.36
N GLN A 135 -6.25 10.51 -4.86
CA GLN A 135 -7.46 10.45 -5.68
C GLN A 135 -7.47 11.56 -6.74
N GLN A 136 -7.14 12.79 -6.34
CA GLN A 136 -7.02 13.94 -7.23
C GLN A 136 -5.95 13.73 -8.29
N PHE A 137 -4.77 13.23 -7.89
CA PHE A 137 -3.69 12.91 -8.80
C PHE A 137 -4.11 11.91 -9.88
N VAL A 138 -4.76 10.80 -9.51
CA VAL A 138 -5.25 9.80 -10.48
C VAL A 138 -6.36 10.37 -11.37
N ALA A 139 -7.26 11.19 -10.80
CA ALA A 139 -8.31 11.86 -11.57
C ALA A 139 -7.77 12.86 -12.60
N GLU A 140 -6.63 13.51 -12.30
CA GLU A 140 -5.96 14.44 -13.19
C GLU A 140 -5.26 13.73 -14.35
N ILE A 141 -4.44 12.71 -14.07
CA ILE A 141 -3.65 12.06 -15.12
C ILE A 141 -4.42 11.01 -15.93
N GLN A 142 -5.54 10.50 -15.38
CA GLN A 142 -6.41 9.49 -16.01
C GLN A 142 -5.62 8.35 -16.68
N PRO A 143 -4.79 7.63 -15.91
CA PRO A 143 -3.85 6.69 -16.50
C PRO A 143 -4.60 5.44 -17.00
N ASP A 144 -4.01 4.73 -17.96
CA ASP A 144 -4.48 3.39 -18.31
C ASP A 144 -4.41 2.50 -17.05
N PRO A 145 -5.46 1.72 -16.72
CA PRO A 145 -5.44 0.78 -15.60
C PRO A 145 -4.19 -0.13 -15.57
N ASP A 146 -3.65 -0.49 -16.74
CA ASP A 146 -2.46 -1.35 -16.85
C ASP A 146 -1.17 -0.66 -16.35
N ILE A 147 -1.11 0.68 -16.34
CA ILE A 147 0.05 1.45 -15.85
C ILE A 147 -0.21 2.17 -14.53
N LEU A 148 -1.44 2.15 -14.02
CA LEU A 148 -1.83 2.87 -12.81
C LEU A 148 -0.93 2.53 -11.61
N ALA A 149 -0.67 1.24 -11.38
CA ALA A 149 0.19 0.81 -10.27
C ALA A 149 1.60 1.40 -10.39
N LEU A 150 2.19 1.37 -11.58
CA LEU A 150 3.50 1.98 -11.82
C LEU A 150 3.47 3.49 -11.60
N ARG A 151 2.43 4.20 -12.08
CA ARG A 151 2.35 5.65 -11.86
C ARG A 151 2.21 6.02 -10.40
N LEU A 152 1.50 5.21 -9.60
CA LEU A 152 1.40 5.40 -8.16
C LEU A 152 2.73 5.07 -7.44
N GLU A 153 3.45 4.05 -7.88
CA GLU A 153 4.80 3.76 -7.37
C GLU A 153 5.74 4.93 -7.65
N GLN A 154 5.67 5.49 -8.85
CA GLN A 154 6.37 6.71 -9.24
C GLN A 154 6.00 7.88 -8.33
N TYR A 155 4.73 8.25 -8.30
CA TYR A 155 4.21 9.40 -7.55
C TYR A 155 4.53 9.35 -6.05
N LEU A 156 4.54 8.15 -5.45
CA LEU A 156 4.80 7.95 -4.03
C LEU A 156 6.27 7.62 -3.69
N GLY A 157 7.20 7.71 -4.65
CA GLY A 157 8.62 7.44 -4.39
C GLY A 157 8.91 5.98 -4.03
N LEU A 158 8.12 5.04 -4.54
CA LEU A 158 8.27 3.60 -4.32
C LEU A 158 9.04 2.94 -5.49
N PRO A 159 9.80 1.87 -5.22
CA PRO A 159 10.45 1.11 -6.29
C PRO A 159 9.43 0.47 -7.24
N PRO A 160 9.79 0.27 -8.51
CA PRO A 160 8.91 -0.37 -9.48
C PRO A 160 8.55 -1.81 -9.07
N ASN A 161 7.32 -2.21 -9.33
CA ASN A 161 6.74 -3.51 -8.95
C ASN A 161 6.81 -3.78 -7.43
N ASN A 162 6.52 -2.76 -6.61
CA ASN A 162 6.43 -2.87 -5.16
C ASN A 162 5.33 -3.85 -4.72
N GLY A 163 4.31 -4.04 -5.56
CA GLY A 163 3.28 -5.06 -5.35
C GLY A 163 2.25 -4.70 -4.29
N LYS A 164 1.95 -3.40 -4.14
CA LYS A 164 0.86 -2.92 -3.29
C LYS A 164 -0.50 -3.17 -3.96
N THR A 165 -1.47 -3.63 -3.19
CA THR A 165 -2.76 -4.12 -3.72
C THR A 165 -3.97 -3.39 -3.18
N LYS A 166 -3.83 -2.68 -2.05
CA LYS A 166 -4.95 -2.04 -1.36
C LYS A 166 -4.55 -0.75 -0.67
N TRP A 167 -5.49 0.18 -0.63
CA TRP A 167 -5.42 1.44 0.10
C TRP A 167 -6.13 1.28 1.44
N VAL A 168 -5.52 1.80 2.49
CA VAL A 168 -6.11 1.81 3.84
C VAL A 168 -6.23 3.26 4.27
N GLU A 169 -7.47 3.71 4.44
CA GLU A 169 -7.79 5.03 4.97
C GLU A 169 -7.87 4.99 6.49
N LEU A 170 -7.21 5.94 7.14
CA LEU A 170 -7.10 6.02 8.59
C LEU A 170 -7.54 7.42 9.04
N TRP A 171 -8.43 7.47 10.02
CA TRP A 171 -8.64 8.69 10.80
C TRP A 171 -7.57 8.80 11.87
N VAL A 172 -6.79 9.88 11.82
CA VAL A 172 -5.63 10.09 12.68
C VAL A 172 -5.73 11.45 13.35
N LYS A 173 -5.39 11.51 14.63
CA LYS A 173 -5.26 12.80 15.32
C LYS A 173 -4.05 13.56 14.78
N PRO A 174 -4.14 14.89 14.55
CA PRO A 174 -3.00 15.68 14.08
C PRO A 174 -1.75 15.58 14.98
N GLU A 175 -1.92 15.41 16.29
CA GLU A 175 -0.81 15.26 17.25
C GLU A 175 -0.01 13.95 17.08
N ASP A 176 -0.62 12.93 16.46
CA ASP A 176 0.01 11.64 16.16
C ASP A 176 0.71 11.63 14.79
N LEU A 177 0.59 12.71 14.01
CA LEU A 177 1.26 12.89 12.74
C LEU A 177 2.55 13.70 12.90
N PHE A 178 3.50 13.45 12.00
CA PHE A 178 4.63 14.33 11.79
C PHE A 178 5.08 14.32 10.33
N ARG A 179 5.71 15.43 9.90
CA ARG A 179 6.39 15.46 8.61
C ARG A 179 7.75 14.76 8.72
N PRO A 180 8.12 13.89 7.77
CA PRO A 180 9.43 13.27 7.73
C PRO A 180 10.47 14.27 7.17
N CYS A 181 10.69 15.38 7.86
CA CYS A 181 11.69 16.39 7.52
C CYS A 181 12.35 16.95 8.81
N PRO A 182 13.35 17.85 8.74
CA PRO A 182 14.01 18.37 9.94
C PRO A 182 13.05 19.05 10.93
N ASP A 183 12.05 19.76 10.41
CA ASP A 183 10.90 20.20 11.19
C ASP A 183 9.80 19.13 11.15
N ILE A 184 9.16 18.83 12.29
CA ILE A 184 8.10 17.83 12.34
C ILE A 184 6.71 18.42 12.13
N ASP A 185 6.58 19.76 12.16
CA ASP A 185 5.30 20.44 12.21
C ASP A 185 4.47 20.18 10.94
N VAL A 186 3.32 19.54 11.13
CA VAL A 186 2.38 19.22 10.05
C VAL A 186 1.57 20.44 9.61
N THR A 187 1.58 21.53 10.37
CA THR A 187 0.89 22.77 10.05
C THR A 187 1.70 23.70 9.14
N ASP A 188 2.99 23.42 8.96
CA ASP A 188 3.84 24.18 8.06
C ASP A 188 3.51 23.91 6.59
N THR A 189 3.76 24.94 5.78
CA THR A 189 3.60 24.94 4.31
C THR A 189 4.91 24.69 3.57
N GLN A 190 5.99 24.42 4.29
CA GLN A 190 7.31 24.12 3.75
C GLN A 190 8.13 23.43 4.85
N CYS A 191 9.01 22.50 4.48
CA CYS A 191 10.01 21.96 5.39
C CYS A 191 11.32 22.73 5.27
N ASP A 192 11.91 23.14 6.39
CA ASP A 192 13.26 23.70 6.42
C ASP A 192 14.33 22.59 6.32
N LEU A 193 15.48 22.89 5.72
CA LEU A 193 16.64 21.98 5.69
C LEU A 193 17.39 21.90 7.02
N SER A 194 17.14 22.84 7.93
CA SER A 194 17.75 22.87 9.25
C SER A 194 16.74 22.52 10.32
N PHE A 195 17.18 21.74 11.30
CA PHE A 195 16.36 21.46 12.48
C PHE A 195 16.01 22.77 13.21
N PRO A 196 14.73 23.00 13.54
CA PRO A 196 14.35 24.10 14.41
C PRO A 196 14.95 23.93 15.81
N ALA A 197 14.96 25.01 16.59
CA ALA A 197 15.43 24.98 17.98
C ALA A 197 14.59 24.03 18.86
N THR A 198 13.35 23.77 18.46
CA THR A 198 12.38 22.87 19.11
C THR A 198 12.58 21.40 18.77
N ALA A 199 13.40 21.06 17.77
CA ALA A 199 13.60 19.67 17.35
C ALA A 199 14.27 18.84 18.45
N THR A 200 13.59 17.77 18.85
CA THR A 200 14.00 16.89 19.95
C THR A 200 15.22 16.02 19.58
N PRO A 201 16.02 15.57 20.56
CA PRO A 201 17.09 14.61 20.32
C PRO A 201 16.59 13.32 19.64
N GLU A 202 15.39 12.85 20.02
CA GLU A 202 14.78 11.66 19.47
C GLU A 202 14.49 11.82 17.98
N HIS A 203 13.92 12.96 17.57
CA HIS A 203 13.65 13.25 16.16
C HIS A 203 14.95 13.37 15.34
N ARG A 204 15.98 14.01 15.90
CA ARG A 204 17.29 14.12 15.23
C ARG A 204 17.91 12.75 14.97
N VAL A 205 17.81 11.83 15.94
CA VAL A 205 18.28 10.44 15.77
C VAL A 205 17.44 9.69 14.75
N TRP A 206 16.11 9.82 14.82
CA TRP A 206 15.19 9.24 13.85
C TRP A 206 15.53 9.70 12.42
N PHE A 207 15.70 11.00 12.23
CA PHE A 207 16.03 11.62 10.95
C PHE A 207 17.37 11.12 10.39
N VAL A 208 18.42 11.06 11.21
CA VAL A 208 19.74 10.57 10.77
C VAL A 208 19.69 9.08 10.42
N ASN A 209 18.96 8.26 11.17
CA ASN A 209 18.80 6.84 10.84
C ASN A 209 18.01 6.65 9.53
N LEU A 210 16.96 7.44 9.34
CA LEU A 210 16.21 7.44 8.10
C LEU A 210 17.06 7.91 6.92
N TYR A 211 17.90 8.94 7.10
CA TYR A 211 18.86 9.41 6.10
C TYR A 211 19.80 8.29 5.66
N LEU A 212 20.45 7.61 6.62
CA LEU A 212 21.42 6.55 6.34
C LEU A 212 20.79 5.34 5.64
N SER A 213 19.53 5.04 5.94
CA SER A 213 18.81 3.93 5.29
C SER A 213 18.24 4.33 3.92
N SER A 214 17.73 5.55 3.78
CA SER A 214 17.13 6.06 2.53
C SER A 214 18.16 6.18 1.41
N TYR A 215 19.41 6.53 1.72
CA TYR A 215 20.47 6.66 0.72
C TYR A 215 21.51 5.53 0.79
N GLY A 216 21.15 4.42 1.46
CA GLY A 216 21.95 3.20 1.51
C GLY A 216 21.55 2.18 0.44
N ASP A 217 22.01 0.94 0.62
CA ASP A 217 21.64 -0.18 -0.25
C ASP A 217 20.12 -0.42 -0.21
N ARG A 218 19.46 -0.40 -1.37
CA ARG A 218 17.99 -0.52 -1.51
C ARG A 218 17.24 0.63 -0.83
N GLY A 219 17.78 1.83 -0.98
CA GLY A 219 17.23 3.08 -0.48
C GLY A 219 15.90 3.52 -1.13
N TYR A 220 15.42 4.67 -0.66
CA TYR A 220 14.22 5.37 -1.12
C TYR A 220 14.58 6.82 -1.47
N PRO A 221 13.94 7.42 -2.49
CA PRO A 221 14.15 8.82 -2.84
C PRO A 221 13.42 9.73 -1.84
N TRP A 222 13.82 9.67 -0.58
CA TRP A 222 13.26 10.51 0.47
C TRP A 222 13.76 11.94 0.28
N THR A 223 12.85 12.88 0.08
CA THR A 223 13.22 14.27 -0.26
C THR A 223 13.73 15.04 0.96
N ARG A 224 13.24 14.67 2.16
CA ARG A 224 13.35 15.46 3.41
C ARG A 224 12.67 16.82 3.32
N LEU A 225 11.83 17.03 2.31
CA LEU A 225 11.14 18.29 2.04
C LEU A 225 9.63 18.18 2.30
N GLY A 226 9.15 17.06 2.87
CA GLY A 226 7.76 16.87 3.26
C GLY A 226 6.84 16.40 2.13
N TYR A 227 7.40 15.99 1.00
CA TYR A 227 6.69 15.37 -0.12
C TYR A 227 7.45 14.15 -0.65
N THR A 228 6.75 13.21 -1.28
CA THR A 228 7.35 12.02 -1.92
C THR A 228 8.01 12.38 -3.25
N TYR A 229 9.12 11.75 -3.62
CA TYR A 229 9.76 12.01 -4.92
C TYR A 229 9.03 11.27 -6.05
N ASP A 230 8.47 12.00 -7.01
CA ASP A 230 7.86 11.46 -8.23
C ASP A 230 8.91 11.20 -9.33
N TRP A 231 9.45 9.98 -9.36
CA TRP A 231 10.46 9.59 -10.35
C TRP A 231 9.89 9.26 -11.74
N GLY A 232 8.58 9.41 -11.95
CA GLY A 232 7.89 9.18 -13.22
C GLY A 232 7.48 10.45 -13.96
N ALA A 233 7.55 11.61 -13.32
CA ALA A 233 7.14 12.88 -13.90
C ALA A 233 8.29 13.52 -14.70
N VAL A 234 7.92 14.27 -15.76
CA VAL A 234 8.87 14.86 -16.72
C VAL A 234 9.28 16.28 -16.33
N ASP A 235 8.34 17.04 -15.76
CA ASP A 235 8.50 18.48 -15.52
C ASP A 235 8.77 18.82 -14.04
N THR A 236 8.51 17.87 -13.13
CA THR A 236 8.67 18.03 -11.69
C THR A 236 8.87 16.67 -11.04
N GLU A 237 9.63 16.61 -9.96
CA GLU A 237 9.80 15.44 -9.10
C GLU A 237 8.85 15.45 -7.89
N VAL A 238 7.87 16.34 -7.88
CA VAL A 238 7.02 16.56 -6.70
C VAL A 238 5.85 15.58 -6.71
N GLY A 239 5.86 14.67 -5.75
CA GLY A 239 4.79 13.73 -5.47
C GLY A 239 3.76 14.24 -4.46
N ALA A 240 3.27 13.33 -3.63
CA ALA A 240 2.26 13.61 -2.61
C ALA A 240 2.89 14.25 -1.37
N ASN A 241 2.11 15.00 -0.59
CA ASN A 241 2.51 15.42 0.76
C ASN A 241 2.76 14.17 1.60
N GLU A 242 3.92 14.11 2.23
CA GLU A 242 4.39 12.94 2.95
C GLU A 242 4.23 13.15 4.45
N LEU A 243 3.59 12.19 5.11
CA LEU A 243 3.28 12.20 6.53
C LEU A 243 3.59 10.85 7.15
N VAL A 244 3.99 10.85 8.41
CA VAL A 244 4.19 9.62 9.19
C VAL A 244 3.29 9.64 10.41
N VAL A 245 2.50 8.58 10.57
CA VAL A 245 1.76 8.32 11.81
C VAL A 245 2.70 7.63 12.79
N ARG A 246 2.78 8.14 14.02
CA ARG A 246 3.67 7.59 15.06
C ARG A 246 3.27 6.18 15.46
N ALA A 247 4.28 5.35 15.78
CA ALA A 247 4.03 4.11 16.51
C ALA A 247 3.37 4.43 17.87
N GLY A 248 2.39 3.62 18.27
CA GLY A 248 1.60 3.83 19.48
C GLY A 248 0.39 4.75 19.31
N ALA A 249 0.25 5.43 18.17
CA ALA A 249 -0.96 6.18 17.84
C ALA A 249 -2.18 5.25 17.78
N THR A 250 -3.33 5.74 18.23
CA THR A 250 -4.62 5.04 18.06
C THR A 250 -5.34 5.63 16.87
N VAL A 251 -5.65 4.79 15.89
CA VAL A 251 -6.26 5.19 14.62
C VAL A 251 -7.55 4.41 14.41
N LEU A 252 -8.55 5.04 13.79
CA LEU A 252 -9.74 4.34 13.29
C LEU A 252 -9.51 3.99 11.82
N ILE A 253 -9.68 2.71 11.47
CA ILE A 253 -9.62 2.27 10.08
C ILE A 253 -10.97 2.59 9.42
N GLU A 254 -10.98 3.56 8.50
CA GLU A 254 -12.20 3.95 7.78
C GLU A 254 -12.55 2.92 6.71
N GLY A 255 -11.58 2.57 5.88
CA GLY A 255 -11.80 1.74 4.72
C GLY A 255 -10.54 0.99 4.29
N VAL A 256 -10.77 -0.16 3.65
CA VAL A 256 -9.75 -0.92 2.94
C VAL A 256 -10.30 -1.21 1.55
N THR A 257 -9.63 -0.68 0.52
CA THR A 257 -10.14 -0.70 -0.85
C THR A 257 -9.06 -1.16 -1.82
N GLU A 258 -9.39 -2.08 -2.73
CA GLU A 258 -8.47 -2.54 -3.76
C GLU A 258 -8.13 -1.43 -4.77
N ASN A 259 -6.97 -1.53 -5.43
CA ASN A 259 -6.41 -0.45 -6.27
C ASN A 259 -7.41 0.17 -7.27
N LEU A 260 -8.11 -0.64 -8.06
CA LEU A 260 -9.02 -0.11 -9.10
C LEU A 260 -10.30 0.49 -8.49
N ASP A 261 -10.78 -0.10 -7.40
CA ASP A 261 -12.00 0.33 -6.75
C ASP A 261 -11.79 1.66 -6.01
N TYR A 262 -10.60 1.90 -5.46
CA TYR A 262 -10.29 3.11 -4.68
C TYR A 262 -10.42 4.40 -5.49
N PHE A 263 -10.12 4.34 -6.79
CA PHE A 263 -10.24 5.48 -7.70
C PHE A 263 -11.57 5.52 -8.46
N SER A 264 -12.46 4.55 -8.19
CA SER A 264 -13.81 4.48 -8.77
C SER A 264 -14.89 5.02 -7.82
N LEU A 265 -14.50 5.40 -6.59
CA LEU A 265 -15.40 5.97 -5.60
C LEU A 265 -15.81 7.39 -6.03
N PRO A 266 -17.09 7.80 -5.87
CA PRO A 266 -17.48 9.19 -6.09
C PRO A 266 -16.70 10.07 -5.13
N THR A 267 -16.01 11.09 -5.63
CA THR A 267 -15.51 12.17 -4.77
C THR A 267 -16.72 12.93 -4.23
N GLU A 268 -16.92 12.88 -2.90
CA GLU A 268 -17.96 13.66 -2.21
C GLU A 268 -17.74 15.17 -2.31
#